data_AF-A0A928XMG4-F1
#
_entry.id   AF-A0A928XMG4-F1
#
_cell.length_a   1.000
_cell.length_b   1.000
_cell.length_c   1.000
_cell.angle_alpha   90.00
_cell.angle_beta   90.00
_cell.angle_gamma   90.00
#
_symmetry.space_group_name_H-M   'P 1'
#
loop_
_entity.id
_entity.type
_entity.pdbx_description
1 polymer ?
#
loop_
_entity_poly.entity_id
_entity_poly.type
_entity_poly.pdbx_seq_one_letter_code
_entity_poly.pdbx_strand_id
1 'polypeptide(L)'
;MAARFLILCLALLGCTREPAPASKREPSVSDATASSSSECEKLFEPPAGATLLCDQHDLATDAEIHWRSFALGEARSALEKRYRELAGRCGAEVTSGPNELGIGKGPFRLSIHDAEPKGYPGCEKAPSSEHRTVVLISSMFRR
;
A
#
# COMPACT_ATOMS: atom_id res chain seq x y z
N MET A 1 -1.88 -45.65 28.19
CA MET A 1 -0.94 -45.46 29.32
C MET A 1 -0.91 -43.97 29.63
N ALA A 2 -1.58 -43.55 30.71
CA ALA A 2 -0.99 -43.12 31.99
C ALA A 2 -0.23 -41.78 31.84
N ALA A 3 -0.78 -40.61 32.19
CA ALA A 3 -1.15 -40.06 33.51
C ALA A 3 0.04 -39.57 34.37
N ARG A 4 -0.17 -38.39 34.98
CA ARG A 4 0.44 -37.79 36.21
C ARG A 4 1.57 -36.77 35.98
N PHE A 5 1.42 -35.48 36.32
CA PHE A 5 1.28 -34.77 37.63
C PHE A 5 2.52 -34.84 38.56
N LEU A 6 3.01 -33.65 38.96
CA LEU A 6 3.70 -33.21 40.22
C LEU A 6 4.63 -32.02 39.87
N ILE A 7 4.39 -30.73 40.18
CA ILE A 7 4.16 -29.94 41.42
C ILE A 7 5.37 -29.87 42.38
N LEU A 8 5.68 -28.62 42.83
CA LEU A 8 6.40 -28.15 44.04
C LEU A 8 7.94 -27.98 43.91
N CYS A 9 8.64 -26.96 44.43
CA CYS A 9 8.45 -25.91 45.46
C CYS A 9 9.17 -24.61 44.98
N LEU A 10 8.76 -23.36 45.25
CA LEU A 10 8.50 -22.60 46.50
C LEU A 10 9.74 -22.32 47.38
N ALA A 11 10.21 -21.06 47.38
CA ALA A 11 10.74 -20.30 48.53
C ALA A 11 11.42 -18.99 48.05
N LEU A 12 11.50 -17.85 48.76
CA LEU A 12 10.88 -17.26 49.95
C LEU A 12 11.33 -15.77 49.94
N LEU A 13 10.44 -14.88 50.41
CA LEU A 13 10.62 -13.61 51.14
C LEU A 13 11.69 -12.57 50.74
N GLY A 14 11.20 -11.34 50.55
CA GLY A 14 11.88 -10.08 50.87
C GLY A 14 10.89 -8.90 50.98
N CYS A 15 10.53 -8.53 52.21
CA CYS A 15 9.93 -7.25 52.64
C CYS A 15 10.83 -6.06 52.18
N THR A 16 10.46 -4.79 51.98
CA THR A 16 9.35 -3.89 52.36
C THR A 16 9.65 -2.54 51.67
N ARG A 17 8.66 -1.79 51.14
CA ARG A 17 8.46 -0.33 51.36
C ARG A 17 7.33 0.27 50.51
N GLU A 18 6.43 0.97 51.18
CA GLU A 18 5.31 1.80 50.71
C GLU A 18 5.77 3.27 50.45
N PRO A 19 4.92 4.22 50.00
CA PRO A 19 4.39 4.45 48.65
C PRO A 19 4.82 5.81 48.07
N ALA A 20 4.56 6.05 46.78
CA ALA A 20 4.38 7.41 46.24
C ALA A 20 3.37 7.42 45.08
N PRO A 21 2.37 8.33 45.06
CA PRO A 21 1.43 8.43 43.97
C PRO A 21 2.04 9.32 42.88
N ALA A 22 2.39 8.74 41.74
CA ALA A 22 2.80 9.52 40.58
C ALA A 22 2.00 9.07 39.35
N SER A 23 0.95 9.84 39.09
CA SER A 23 0.53 10.24 37.76
C SER A 23 0.23 9.09 36.79
N LYS A 24 -1.06 8.73 36.70
CA LYS A 24 -1.64 8.21 35.46
C LYS A 24 -1.17 9.11 34.31
N ARG A 25 -0.18 8.67 33.53
CA ARG A 25 -0.08 9.09 32.14
C ARG A 25 -0.92 8.09 31.38
N GLU A 26 -2.19 8.45 31.22
CA GLU A 26 -2.96 7.97 30.09
C GLU A 26 -2.10 8.18 28.83
N PRO A 27 -1.83 7.14 28.03
CA PRO A 27 -1.35 7.39 26.69
C PRO A 27 -2.44 8.24 26.01
N SER A 28 -2.10 9.49 25.68
CA SER A 28 -2.94 10.35 24.85
C SER A 28 -3.15 9.67 23.51
N VAL A 29 -4.25 8.92 23.42
CA VAL A 29 -4.82 8.46 22.16
C VAL A 29 -5.49 9.67 21.55
N SER A 30 -4.77 10.53 20.85
CA SER A 30 -5.38 11.68 20.15
C SER A 30 -4.64 12.17 18.91
N ASP A 31 -3.75 11.38 18.29
CA ASP A 31 -3.10 11.78 17.03
C ASP A 31 -3.19 10.73 15.90
N ALA A 32 -4.07 9.73 16.00
CA ALA A 32 -4.19 8.68 14.99
C ALA A 32 -5.11 9.02 13.80
N THR A 33 -5.82 10.17 13.82
CA THR A 33 -6.93 10.41 12.89
C THR A 33 -6.58 11.35 11.73
N ALA A 34 -5.53 12.17 11.85
CA ALA A 34 -5.15 13.13 10.81
C ALA A 34 -4.16 12.58 9.76
N SER A 35 -3.50 11.45 10.03
CA SER A 35 -2.49 10.89 9.12
C SER A 35 -3.07 10.04 7.99
N SER A 36 -4.26 9.45 8.18
CA SER A 36 -4.82 8.46 7.25
C SER A 36 -5.36 9.06 5.95
N SER A 37 -5.84 10.32 5.94
CA SER A 37 -6.32 10.96 4.72
C SER A 37 -5.19 11.23 3.73
N SER A 38 -4.07 11.76 4.23
CA SER A 38 -2.90 12.08 3.39
C SER A 38 -2.24 10.85 2.78
N GLU A 39 -2.26 9.70 3.46
CA GLU A 39 -1.75 8.44 2.91
C GLU A 39 -2.64 7.90 1.80
N CYS A 40 -3.94 8.13 1.89
CA CYS A 40 -4.90 7.67 0.89
C CYS A 40 -4.91 8.50 -0.39
N GLU A 41 -4.52 9.77 -0.31
CA GLU A 41 -4.27 10.62 -1.49
C GLU A 41 -3.07 10.10 -2.28
N LYS A 42 -2.03 9.62 -1.58
CA LYS A 42 -0.80 9.06 -2.18
C LYS A 42 -0.99 7.73 -2.90
N LEU A 43 -2.14 7.07 -2.72
CA LEU A 43 -2.42 5.78 -3.37
C LEU A 43 -2.36 5.88 -4.91
N PHE A 44 -2.67 7.04 -5.48
CA PHE A 44 -2.64 7.30 -6.93
C PHE A 44 -1.56 8.30 -7.32
N GLU A 45 -0.52 8.44 -6.48
CA GLU A 45 0.70 9.15 -6.85
C GLU A 45 1.76 8.19 -7.41
N PRO A 46 2.70 8.68 -8.24
CA PRO A 46 3.82 7.87 -8.70
C PRO A 46 4.62 7.33 -7.51
N PRO A 47 4.97 6.02 -7.49
CA PRO A 47 5.78 5.48 -6.41
C PRO A 47 7.16 6.15 -6.35
N ALA A 48 7.75 6.23 -5.17
CA ALA A 48 9.08 6.85 -5.00
C ALA A 48 10.12 6.15 -5.89
N GLY A 49 10.92 6.94 -6.62
CA GLY A 49 11.92 6.42 -7.56
C GLY A 49 11.35 5.93 -8.90
N ALA A 50 10.06 6.17 -9.18
CA ALA A 50 9.45 5.89 -10.47
C ALA A 50 10.05 6.73 -11.60
N THR A 51 10.35 6.09 -12.72
CA THR A 51 10.70 6.76 -13.99
C THR A 51 9.46 6.86 -14.87
N LEU A 52 9.09 8.07 -15.29
CA LEU A 52 7.99 8.27 -16.23
C LEU A 52 8.31 7.60 -17.59
N LEU A 53 7.44 6.70 -18.01
CA LEU A 53 7.46 6.08 -19.33
C LEU A 53 6.52 6.80 -20.29
N CYS A 54 5.30 7.10 -19.84
CA CYS A 54 4.27 7.67 -20.69
C CYS A 54 3.34 8.61 -19.94
N ASP A 55 2.83 9.62 -20.65
CA ASP A 55 1.80 10.53 -20.20
C ASP A 55 0.87 10.84 -21.39
N GLN A 56 -0.42 10.55 -21.26
CA GLN A 56 -1.42 10.67 -22.33
C GLN A 56 -2.76 11.13 -21.78
N HIS A 57 -3.47 11.90 -22.62
CA HIS A 57 -4.83 12.35 -22.36
C HIS A 57 -5.73 11.87 -23.50
N ASP A 58 -6.64 10.95 -23.18
CA ASP A 58 -7.59 10.39 -24.12
C ASP A 58 -8.94 11.09 -23.98
N LEU A 59 -9.43 11.64 -25.09
CA LEU A 59 -10.74 12.30 -25.16
C LEU A 59 -11.79 11.34 -25.72
N ALA A 60 -12.82 11.08 -24.92
CA ALA A 60 -14.05 10.41 -25.33
C ALA A 60 -15.21 11.41 -25.42
N THR A 61 -16.35 10.96 -25.95
CA THR A 61 -17.54 11.80 -26.15
C THR A 61 -18.04 12.45 -24.86
N ASP A 62 -17.99 11.73 -23.74
CA ASP A 62 -18.57 12.10 -22.43
C ASP A 62 -17.54 12.07 -21.29
N ALA A 63 -16.26 11.83 -21.61
CA ALA A 63 -15.21 11.69 -20.62
C ALA A 63 -13.84 12.11 -21.16
N GLU A 64 -12.97 12.48 -20.24
CA GLU A 64 -11.56 12.69 -20.47
C GLU A 64 -10.78 11.79 -19.52
N ILE A 65 -9.84 11.02 -20.05
CA ILE A 65 -9.02 10.08 -19.28
C ILE A 65 -7.58 10.58 -19.34
N HIS A 66 -7.01 10.88 -18.19
CA HIS A 66 -5.57 11.14 -18.07
C HIS A 66 -4.92 9.88 -17.54
N TRP A 67 -3.89 9.38 -18.22
CA TRP A 67 -3.15 8.23 -17.73
C TRP A 67 -1.66 8.39 -17.93
N ARG A 68 -0.91 7.86 -16.96
CA ARG A 68 0.54 7.86 -16.93
C ARG A 68 1.04 6.47 -16.61
N SER A 69 2.17 6.08 -17.20
CA SER A 69 2.87 4.85 -16.86
C SER A 69 4.27 5.13 -16.33
N PHE A 70 4.67 4.36 -15.33
CA PHE A 70 5.88 4.56 -14.55
C PHE A 70 6.64 3.24 -14.41
N ALA A 71 7.95 3.25 -14.60
CA ALA A 71 8.81 2.08 -14.39
C ALA A 71 9.58 2.17 -13.08
N LEU A 72 9.74 1.03 -12.40
CA LEU A 72 10.39 0.91 -11.09
C LEU A 72 11.30 -0.33 -11.07
N GLY A 73 12.42 -0.23 -10.36
CA GLY A 73 13.35 -1.36 -10.15
C GLY A 73 12.88 -2.37 -9.09
N GLU A 74 11.89 -2.01 -8.28
CA GLU A 74 11.29 -2.91 -7.29
C GLU A 74 10.50 -4.04 -7.98
N ALA A 75 10.51 -5.24 -7.38
CA ALA A 75 9.75 -6.37 -7.88
C ALA A 75 8.24 -6.21 -7.66
N ARG A 76 7.43 -6.71 -8.61
CA ARG A 76 5.97 -6.56 -8.60
C ARG A 76 5.35 -7.07 -7.31
N SER A 77 5.74 -8.25 -6.85
CA SER A 77 5.19 -8.87 -5.63
C SER A 77 5.39 -8.02 -4.37
N ALA A 78 6.53 -7.34 -4.24
CA ALA A 78 6.81 -6.46 -3.10
C ALA A 78 5.94 -5.20 -3.15
N LEU A 79 5.84 -4.59 -4.34
CA LEU A 79 5.00 -3.40 -4.56
C LEU A 79 3.51 -3.73 -4.37
N GLU A 80 3.03 -4.83 -4.94
CA GLU A 80 1.65 -5.29 -4.81
C GLU A 80 1.26 -5.49 -3.35
N LYS A 81 2.10 -6.15 -2.55
CA LYS A 81 1.81 -6.37 -1.12
C LYS A 81 1.56 -5.03 -0.42
N ARG A 82 2.44 -4.06 -0.60
CA ARG A 82 2.32 -2.73 0.00
C ARG A 82 1.08 -1.98 -0.48
N TYR A 83 0.78 -2.06 -1.77
CA TYR A 83 -0.39 -1.39 -2.36
C TYR A 83 -1.72 -2.04 -1.95
N ARG A 84 -1.77 -3.37 -1.75
CA ARG A 84 -2.95 -4.04 -1.16
C ARG A 84 -3.22 -3.58 0.27
N GLU A 85 -2.16 -3.51 1.08
CA GLU A 85 -2.27 -3.03 2.47
C GLU A 85 -2.74 -1.57 2.53
N LEU A 86 -2.19 -0.70 1.68
CA LEU A 86 -2.61 0.70 1.58
C LEU A 86 -4.06 0.83 1.06
N ALA A 87 -4.43 0.08 0.02
CA ALA A 87 -5.79 0.07 -0.53
C ALA A 87 -6.83 -0.36 0.53
N GLY A 88 -6.52 -1.38 1.33
CA GLY A 88 -7.37 -1.83 2.43
C GLY A 88 -7.59 -0.76 3.50
N ARG A 89 -6.56 0.01 3.86
CA ARG A 89 -6.69 1.16 4.77
C ARG A 89 -7.52 2.30 4.18
N CYS A 90 -7.51 2.43 2.86
CA CYS A 90 -8.14 3.54 2.14
C CYS A 90 -9.55 3.24 1.61
N GLY A 91 -10.08 2.04 1.86
CA GLY A 91 -11.35 1.59 1.32
C GLY A 91 -11.37 1.57 -0.21
N ALA A 92 -10.23 1.34 -0.85
CA ALA A 92 -10.13 1.20 -2.29
C ALA A 92 -10.45 -0.24 -2.70
N GLU A 93 -11.06 -0.39 -3.87
CA GLU A 93 -11.34 -1.68 -4.47
C GLU A 93 -10.04 -2.29 -5.01
N VAL A 94 -9.86 -3.59 -4.81
CA VAL A 94 -8.68 -4.34 -5.26
C VAL A 94 -9.12 -5.46 -6.19
N THR A 95 -8.55 -5.52 -7.39
CA THR A 95 -8.77 -6.58 -8.38
C THR A 95 -7.45 -7.30 -8.64
N SER A 96 -7.45 -8.63 -8.61
CA SER A 96 -6.24 -9.42 -8.86
C SER A 96 -6.37 -10.21 -10.14
N GLY A 97 -5.45 -10.01 -11.07
CA GLY A 97 -5.26 -10.81 -12.27
C GLY A 97 -3.97 -11.63 -12.20
N PRO A 98 -3.75 -12.57 -13.14
CA PRO A 98 -2.51 -13.34 -13.20
C PRO A 98 -1.27 -12.45 -13.43
N ASN A 99 -1.43 -11.38 -14.23
CA ASN A 99 -0.35 -10.51 -14.67
C ASN A 99 -0.46 -9.08 -14.11
N GLU A 100 -1.49 -8.79 -13.31
CA GLU A 100 -1.70 -7.45 -12.77
C GLU A 100 -2.39 -7.43 -11.41
N LEU A 101 -2.13 -6.35 -10.66
CA LEU A 101 -2.97 -5.89 -9.56
C LEU A 101 -3.65 -4.59 -9.97
N GLY A 102 -4.98 -4.55 -9.96
CA GLY A 102 -5.78 -3.34 -10.13
C GLY A 102 -6.25 -2.77 -8.80
N ILE A 103 -6.24 -1.43 -8.68
CA ILE A 103 -6.77 -0.69 -7.53
C ILE A 103 -7.66 0.45 -8.03
N GLY A 104 -8.84 0.63 -7.45
CA GLY A 104 -9.79 1.66 -7.85
C GLY A 104 -10.41 2.41 -6.68
N LYS A 105 -10.54 3.73 -6.82
CA LYS A 105 -11.28 4.59 -5.87
C LYS A 105 -11.84 5.82 -6.59
N GLY A 106 -13.17 5.92 -6.67
CA GLY A 106 -13.82 7.03 -7.39
C GLY A 106 -13.35 7.11 -8.86
N PRO A 107 -12.87 8.27 -9.34
CA PRO A 107 -12.38 8.43 -10.71
C PRO A 107 -10.98 7.88 -10.94
N PHE A 108 -10.27 7.46 -9.89
CA PHE A 108 -8.87 7.06 -9.98
C PHE A 108 -8.72 5.56 -10.13
N ARG A 109 -7.79 5.14 -10.98
CA ARG A 109 -7.38 3.75 -11.15
C ARG A 109 -5.86 3.65 -11.12
N LEU A 110 -5.39 2.53 -10.60
CA LEU A 110 -4.00 2.14 -10.64
C LEU A 110 -3.91 0.67 -11.04
N SER A 111 -2.94 0.33 -11.89
CA SER A 111 -2.61 -1.07 -12.16
C SER A 111 -1.10 -1.31 -12.09
N ILE A 112 -0.71 -2.46 -11.55
CA ILE A 112 0.70 -2.86 -11.34
C ILE A 112 0.98 -4.09 -12.18
N HIS A 113 2.01 -4.01 -13.03
CA HIS A 113 2.39 -5.01 -14.03
C HIS A 113 3.86 -5.39 -13.89
N ASP A 114 4.23 -6.57 -14.37
CA ASP A 114 5.64 -6.87 -14.61
C ASP A 114 6.17 -5.96 -15.73
N ALA A 115 7.45 -5.56 -15.67
CA ALA A 115 8.09 -4.73 -16.70
C ALA A 115 8.40 -5.53 -17.96
N GLU A 116 7.36 -6.00 -18.65
CA GLU A 116 7.45 -6.71 -19.92
C GLU A 116 7.13 -5.78 -21.10
N PRO A 117 7.79 -5.92 -22.27
CA PRO A 117 7.58 -5.02 -23.41
C PRO A 117 6.14 -4.94 -23.96
N LYS A 118 5.27 -5.89 -23.64
CA LYS A 118 3.88 -5.96 -24.14
C LYS A 118 2.85 -6.18 -23.02
N GLY A 119 3.24 -6.00 -21.76
CA GLY A 119 2.37 -6.30 -20.61
C GLY A 119 1.35 -5.21 -20.28
N TYR A 120 1.50 -4.00 -20.83
CA TYR A 120 0.73 -2.83 -20.41
C TYR A 120 0.62 -1.75 -21.52
N PRO A 121 -0.38 -0.85 -21.44
CA PRO A 121 -0.48 0.31 -22.35
C PRO A 121 0.71 1.28 -22.23
N GLY A 122 1.31 1.68 -23.35
CA GLY A 122 2.44 2.61 -23.36
C GLY A 122 2.54 3.45 -24.64
N CYS A 123 3.34 4.51 -24.60
CA CYS A 123 3.66 5.37 -25.76
C CYS A 123 5.11 5.17 -26.21
N GLU A 124 5.43 3.96 -26.68
CA GLU A 124 6.70 3.59 -27.33
C GLU A 124 7.95 3.55 -26.43
N LYS A 125 7.97 4.26 -25.29
CA LYS A 125 9.06 4.18 -24.32
C LYS A 125 8.97 2.89 -23.50
N ALA A 126 9.85 1.95 -23.80
CA ALA A 126 9.98 0.72 -23.03
C ALA A 126 10.81 0.91 -21.73
N PRO A 127 10.54 0.13 -20.68
CA PRO A 127 11.38 0.04 -19.51
C PRO A 127 12.77 -0.49 -19.91
N SER A 128 13.81 0.05 -19.29
CA SER A 128 15.15 -0.55 -19.32
C SER A 128 15.18 -1.90 -18.58
N SER A 129 16.27 -2.65 -18.77
CA SER A 129 16.56 -3.90 -18.06
C SER A 129 16.70 -3.78 -16.54
N GLU A 130 16.80 -2.56 -16.02
CA GLU A 130 16.88 -2.31 -14.57
C GLU A 130 15.50 -2.23 -13.91
N HIS A 131 14.45 -1.99 -14.71
CA HIS A 131 13.08 -1.97 -14.21
C HIS A 131 12.50 -3.38 -14.17
N ARG A 132 11.68 -3.63 -13.15
CA ARG A 132 11.02 -4.91 -12.90
C ARG A 132 9.50 -4.77 -12.86
N THR A 133 9.00 -3.57 -12.64
CA THR A 133 7.57 -3.31 -12.50
C THR A 133 7.18 -2.04 -13.24
N VAL A 134 5.98 -2.05 -13.80
CA VAL A 134 5.33 -0.89 -14.37
C VAL A 134 4.04 -0.60 -13.62
N VAL A 135 3.84 0.65 -13.24
CA VAL A 135 2.62 1.15 -12.61
C VAL A 135 1.93 2.09 -13.56
N LEU A 136 0.66 1.82 -13.86
CA LEU A 136 -0.22 2.75 -14.56
C LEU A 136 -1.11 3.44 -13.55
N ILE A 137 -1.28 4.73 -13.73
CA ILE A 137 -2.16 5.56 -12.91
C ILE A 137 -3.04 6.33 -13.88
N SER A 138 -4.35 6.28 -13.67
CA SER A 138 -5.29 7.05 -14.47
C SER A 138 -6.38 7.72 -13.64
N SER A 139 -6.94 8.79 -14.20
CA SER A 139 -8.08 9.52 -13.68
C SER A 139 -9.07 9.81 -14.80
N MET A 140 -10.36 9.56 -14.54
CA MET A 140 -11.45 9.86 -15.47
C MET A 140 -12.25 11.08 -15.00
N PHE A 141 -12.42 12.06 -15.88
CA PHE A 141 -13.25 13.24 -15.67
C PHE A 141 -14.48 13.17 -16.59
N ARG A 142 -15.67 13.14 -16.00
CA ARG A 142 -16.94 13.19 -16.75
C ARG A 142 -17.26 14.65 -17.09
N ARG A 143 -17.80 14.88 -18.29
CA ARG A 143 -18.26 16.20 -18.75
C ARG A 143 -19.72 16.46 -18.37
#